data_AF-A0A9Q5VCR9-F1
#
_entry.id   AF-A0A9Q5VCR9-F1
#
_cell.length_a   1.000
_cell.length_b   1.000
_cell.length_c   1.000
_cell.angle_alpha   90.00
_cell.angle_beta   90.00
_cell.angle_gamma   90.00
#
_symmetry.space_group_name_H-M   'P 1'
#
loop_
_entity.id
_entity.type
_entity.pdbx_description
1 polymer ?
#
loop_
_entity_poly.entity_id
_entity_poly.type
_entity_poly.pdbx_seq_one_letter_code
_entity_poly.pdbx_strand_id
1 'polypeptide(L)'
;MSDFYKECNVSQGFNINLNIHQCFGYINYLRIGELELTADMNTSTSIEGEKSAHVGVISDLFWSETAKVKPITIDFRLSVSNQQKLAEYIQKNNFNSDVLVEFATYDYDPNAKIFYSSLNTDKETLEGNLEVKERGKLGVFVAKVPEEDIPSPANYFSTLSIVANAKEQHLISASSASIKTVLPWGVEILI
;
A
#
# COMPACT_ATOMS: atom_id res chain seq x y z
N MET A 1 -3.82 3.33 -23.47
CA MET A 1 -2.74 3.44 -22.48
C MET A 1 -3.45 3.36 -21.13
N SER A 2 -3.16 2.34 -20.32
CA SER A 2 -4.00 2.00 -19.15
C SER A 2 -3.27 2.34 -17.86
N ASP A 3 -3.77 3.32 -17.14
CA ASP A 3 -3.41 3.54 -15.74
C ASP A 3 -3.93 2.38 -14.87
N PHE A 4 -3.15 1.97 -13.88
CA PHE A 4 -3.66 1.11 -12.82
C PHE A 4 -4.19 2.00 -11.70
N TYR A 5 -5.51 2.05 -11.57
CA TYR A 5 -6.18 2.72 -10.47
C TYR A 5 -7.09 1.74 -9.74
N LYS A 6 -6.97 1.70 -8.42
CA LYS A 6 -7.71 0.80 -7.55
C LYS A 6 -8.26 1.54 -6.34
N GLU A 7 -9.57 1.79 -6.35
CA GLU A 7 -10.31 2.21 -5.17
C GLU A 7 -10.59 0.98 -4.30
N CYS A 8 -10.19 1.05 -3.04
CA CYS A 8 -10.31 0.01 -2.03
C CYS A 8 -11.31 0.45 -0.94
N ASN A 9 -12.23 -0.45 -0.59
CA ASN A 9 -13.16 -0.21 0.49
C ASN A 9 -12.48 -0.44 1.84
N VAL A 10 -12.24 0.65 2.56
CA VAL A 10 -11.60 0.64 3.89
C VAL A 10 -12.43 -0.16 4.91
N SER A 11 -13.77 -0.07 4.88
CA SER A 11 -14.64 -0.84 5.80
C SER A 11 -14.45 -2.34 5.63
N GLN A 12 -14.34 -2.80 4.38
CA GLN A 12 -14.04 -4.18 4.05
C GLN A 12 -12.63 -4.57 4.50
N GLY A 13 -11.65 -3.66 4.38
CA GLY A 13 -10.29 -3.88 4.88
C GLY A 13 -10.22 -4.05 6.40
N PHE A 14 -10.97 -3.29 7.19
CA PHE A 14 -11.04 -3.47 8.65
C PHE A 14 -11.88 -4.68 9.07
N ASN A 15 -12.96 -4.96 8.35
CA ASN A 15 -13.90 -6.02 8.69
C ASN A 15 -14.38 -6.76 7.43
N ILE A 16 -13.59 -7.73 6.97
CA ILE A 16 -13.88 -8.49 5.75
C ILE A 16 -15.23 -9.19 5.88
N ASN A 17 -16.16 -8.83 5.01
CA ASN A 17 -17.41 -9.54 4.81
C ASN A 17 -17.37 -10.26 3.46
N LEU A 18 -17.38 -11.59 3.49
CA LEU A 18 -17.27 -12.40 2.27
C LEU A 18 -18.45 -12.25 1.30
N ASN A 19 -19.57 -11.67 1.75
CA ASN A 19 -20.73 -11.36 0.91
C ASN A 19 -20.65 -9.97 0.25
N ILE A 20 -19.69 -9.14 0.66
CA ILE A 20 -19.44 -7.81 0.08
C ILE A 20 -18.26 -7.94 -0.86
N HIS A 21 -18.54 -8.05 -2.16
CA HIS A 21 -17.55 -8.27 -3.22
C HIS A 21 -16.88 -6.96 -3.65
N GLN A 22 -16.43 -6.16 -2.70
CA GLN A 22 -15.70 -4.91 -2.94
C GLN A 22 -14.20 -5.13 -2.73
N CYS A 23 -13.39 -4.38 -3.46
CA CYS A 23 -11.93 -4.42 -3.32
C CYS A 23 -11.52 -3.92 -1.92
N PHE A 24 -10.39 -4.41 -1.42
CA PHE A 24 -9.72 -3.91 -0.22
C PHE A 24 -8.22 -4.24 -0.30
N GLY A 25 -7.39 -3.65 0.56
CA GLY A 25 -5.96 -3.93 0.53
C GLY A 25 -5.23 -3.56 1.81
N TYR A 26 -3.98 -4.00 1.90
CA TYR A 26 -3.13 -3.82 3.06
C TYR A 26 -1.71 -3.44 2.66
N ILE A 27 -1.09 -2.64 3.50
CA ILE A 27 0.37 -2.53 3.58
C ILE A 27 0.82 -3.50 4.67
N ASN A 28 1.61 -4.50 4.29
CA ASN A 28 2.10 -5.56 5.19
C ASN A 28 3.39 -5.15 5.89
N TYR A 29 4.26 -4.41 5.19
CA TYR A 29 5.51 -3.89 5.72
C TYR A 29 5.75 -2.47 5.17
N LEU A 30 6.25 -1.56 6.03
CA LEU A 30 6.69 -0.24 5.61
C LEU A 30 7.85 0.23 6.47
N ARG A 31 8.97 0.54 5.81
CA ARG A 31 10.09 1.29 6.39
C ARG A 31 10.39 2.50 5.53
N ILE A 32 10.54 3.66 6.15
CA ILE A 32 10.99 4.90 5.52
C ILE A 32 12.26 5.33 6.24
N GLY A 33 13.40 5.28 5.56
CA GLY A 33 14.72 5.43 6.15
C GLY A 33 14.93 4.48 7.33
N GLU A 34 15.03 5.05 8.53
CA GLU A 34 15.20 4.32 9.79
C GLU A 34 13.88 4.08 10.54
N LEU A 35 12.77 4.69 10.09
CA LEU A 35 11.47 4.48 10.68
C LEU A 35 10.83 3.23 10.08
N GLU A 36 10.83 2.15 10.84
CA GLU A 36 10.00 0.97 10.58
C GLU A 36 8.66 1.10 11.31
N LEU A 37 7.57 1.02 10.55
CA LEU A 37 6.22 1.00 11.13
C LEU A 37 5.85 -0.41 11.57
N THR A 38 5.05 -0.50 12.62
CA THR A 38 4.65 -1.78 13.21
C THR A 38 3.39 -2.31 12.55
N ALA A 39 3.31 -3.60 12.27
CA ALA A 39 2.05 -4.22 11.86
C ALA A 39 1.10 -4.32 13.07
N ASP A 40 0.28 -3.29 13.29
CA ASP A 40 -0.61 -3.13 14.45
C ASP A 40 -2.09 -2.90 14.10
N MET A 41 -2.42 -2.87 12.81
CA MET A 41 -3.78 -2.83 12.29
C MET A 41 -4.34 -4.24 12.23
N ASN A 42 -5.04 -4.64 13.28
CA ASN A 42 -5.67 -5.96 13.35
C ASN A 42 -6.94 -6.01 12.51
N THR A 43 -7.06 -7.05 11.68
CA THR A 43 -8.28 -7.34 10.92
C THR A 43 -9.08 -8.43 11.61
N SER A 44 -10.41 -8.33 11.57
CA SER A 44 -11.30 -9.27 12.27
C SER A 44 -11.38 -10.63 11.59
N THR A 45 -11.15 -10.67 10.27
CA THR A 45 -11.39 -11.81 9.38
C THR A 45 -10.27 -11.90 8.35
N SER A 46 -9.85 -13.12 8.04
CA SER A 46 -8.76 -13.43 7.12
C SER A 46 -9.28 -13.98 5.79
N ILE A 47 -8.56 -13.74 4.70
CA ILE A 47 -8.80 -14.44 3.43
C ILE A 47 -8.16 -15.85 3.45
N GLU A 48 -7.19 -16.10 4.34
CA GLU A 48 -6.40 -17.35 4.41
C GLU A 48 -6.58 -18.11 5.75
N GLY A 49 -7.50 -17.67 6.61
CA GLY A 49 -7.86 -18.35 7.86
C GLY A 49 -7.11 -17.90 9.12
N GLU A 50 -6.19 -16.94 9.04
CA GLU A 50 -5.46 -16.38 10.18
C GLU A 50 -5.66 -14.88 10.35
N LYS A 51 -5.94 -14.42 11.57
CA LYS A 51 -5.92 -12.98 11.89
C LYS A 51 -4.54 -12.42 11.52
N SER A 52 -4.50 -11.48 10.60
CA SER A 52 -3.27 -10.80 10.19
C SER A 52 -3.29 -9.36 10.73
N ALA A 53 -2.16 -8.98 11.33
CA ALA A 53 -1.89 -7.59 11.64
C ALA A 53 -1.15 -6.98 10.44
N HIS A 54 -1.51 -5.76 10.06
CA HIS A 54 -0.93 -5.04 8.94
C HIS A 54 -0.40 -3.68 9.41
N VAL A 55 0.46 -3.04 8.62
CA VAL A 55 0.91 -1.67 8.89
C VAL A 55 -0.21 -0.67 8.59
N GLY A 56 -0.99 -0.92 7.53
CA GLY A 56 -2.08 -0.04 7.14
C GLY A 56 -3.13 -0.70 6.25
N VAL A 57 -4.31 -0.09 6.18
CA VAL A 57 -5.44 -0.52 5.33
C VAL A 57 -5.54 0.42 4.14
N ILE A 58 -5.41 -0.09 2.91
CA ILE A 58 -5.40 0.72 1.68
C ILE A 58 -6.80 1.23 1.37
N SER A 59 -6.92 2.52 1.05
CA SER A 59 -8.12 3.15 0.49
C SER A 59 -8.01 3.35 -1.01
N ASP A 60 -6.83 3.71 -1.52
CA ASP A 60 -6.60 3.87 -2.94
C ASP A 60 -5.18 3.45 -3.31
N LEU A 61 -5.03 2.89 -4.50
CA LEU A 61 -3.72 2.64 -5.10
C LEU A 61 -3.74 3.14 -6.55
N PHE A 62 -2.74 3.95 -6.86
CA PHE A 62 -2.55 4.51 -8.19
C PHE A 62 -1.13 4.25 -8.68
N TRP A 63 -1.03 3.71 -9.89
CA TRP A 63 0.23 3.59 -10.62
C TRP A 63 -0.04 3.94 -12.09
N SER A 64 0.36 5.16 -12.48
CA SER A 64 0.18 5.64 -13.85
C SER A 64 1.18 4.99 -14.77
N GLU A 65 0.63 4.28 -15.77
CA GLU A 65 1.31 3.54 -16.83
C GLU A 65 2.42 2.59 -16.34
N THR A 66 2.50 1.40 -16.93
CA THR A 66 3.61 0.44 -16.73
C THR A 66 4.99 0.97 -17.20
N ALA A 67 5.17 2.28 -17.30
CA ALA A 67 6.47 2.91 -17.38
C ALA A 67 7.19 2.60 -16.06
N LYS A 68 8.14 1.66 -16.14
CA LYS A 68 8.91 1.08 -15.03
C LYS A 68 9.33 2.10 -13.94
N VAL A 69 9.53 3.36 -14.29
CA VAL A 69 10.04 4.42 -13.40
C VAL A 69 8.98 5.36 -12.80
N LYS A 70 7.69 5.16 -13.09
CA LYS A 70 6.62 6.03 -12.55
C LYS A 70 6.33 5.73 -11.08
N PRO A 71 5.90 6.75 -10.30
CA PRO A 71 5.59 6.55 -8.90
C PRO A 71 4.40 5.61 -8.70
N ILE A 72 4.47 4.79 -7.66
CA ILE A 72 3.32 4.11 -7.09
C ILE A 72 2.84 4.96 -5.92
N THR A 73 1.59 5.42 -5.97
CA THR A 73 0.94 6.18 -4.90
C THR A 73 -0.07 5.29 -4.20
N ILE A 74 0.02 5.23 -2.87
CA ILE A 74 -0.86 4.44 -2.02
C ILE A 74 -1.44 5.38 -0.97
N ASP A 75 -2.76 5.43 -0.91
CA ASP A 75 -3.51 6.07 0.17
C ASP A 75 -4.02 4.99 1.13
N PHE A 76 -3.86 5.20 2.42
CA PHE A 76 -4.11 4.17 3.43
C PHE A 76 -4.43 4.74 4.81
N ARG A 77 -4.98 3.90 5.67
CA ARG A 77 -5.29 4.18 7.07
C ARG A 77 -4.20 3.61 7.98
N LEU A 78 -3.73 4.42 8.92
CA LEU A 78 -2.78 4.03 9.96
C LEU A 78 -3.44 3.96 11.34
N SER A 79 -2.85 3.15 12.22
CA SER A 79 -3.14 3.17 13.65
C SER A 79 -2.70 4.49 14.29
N VAL A 80 -3.19 4.74 15.50
CA VAL A 80 -2.72 5.89 16.33
C VAL A 80 -1.20 5.84 16.54
N SER A 81 -0.63 4.66 16.83
CA SER A 81 0.81 4.55 17.15
C SER A 81 1.69 4.83 15.92
N ASN A 82 1.36 4.21 14.78
CA ASN A 82 2.09 4.45 13.54
C ASN A 82 1.92 5.87 13.02
N GLN A 83 0.72 6.46 13.18
CA GLN A 83 0.47 7.86 12.86
C GLN A 83 1.43 8.79 13.63
N GLN A 84 1.56 8.60 14.94
CA GLN A 84 2.40 9.45 15.80
C GLN A 84 3.87 9.33 15.41
N LYS A 85 4.35 8.09 15.19
CA LYS A 85 5.73 7.84 14.76
C LYS A 85 6.03 8.48 13.40
N LEU A 86 5.14 8.31 12.42
CA LEU A 86 5.31 8.90 11.10
C LEU A 86 5.25 10.43 11.15
N ALA A 87 4.33 11.01 11.92
CA ALA A 87 4.25 12.45 12.09
C ALA A 87 5.50 13.04 12.74
N GLU A 88 6.05 12.38 13.78
CA GLU A 88 7.32 12.76 14.40
C GLU A 88 8.48 12.68 13.40
N TYR A 89 8.55 11.60 12.62
CA TYR A 89 9.60 11.40 11.63
C TYR A 89 9.57 12.46 10.54
N ILE A 90 8.38 12.81 10.03
CA ILE A 90 8.21 13.88 9.05
C ILE A 90 8.64 15.24 9.63
N GLN A 91 8.31 15.52 10.90
CA GLN A 91 8.66 16.80 11.55
C GLN A 91 10.16 17.00 11.75
N LYS A 92 10.94 15.92 11.88
CA LYS A 92 12.41 16.00 12.04
C LYS A 92 13.11 16.60 10.80
N ASN A 93 12.43 16.66 9.65
CA ASN A 93 12.84 17.38 8.44
C ASN A 93 14.25 17.06 7.89
N ASN A 94 14.80 15.89 8.25
CA ASN A 94 16.12 15.40 7.79
C ASN A 94 16.13 13.87 7.74
N PHE A 95 15.09 13.27 7.18
CA PHE A 95 14.98 11.82 7.11
C PHE A 95 15.34 11.26 5.74
N ASN A 96 15.94 10.07 5.73
CA ASN A 96 16.31 9.33 4.54
C ASN A 96 15.03 8.98 3.74
N SER A 97 15.06 9.22 2.42
CA SER A 97 13.94 8.95 1.51
C SER A 97 13.81 7.50 1.10
N ASP A 98 14.74 6.62 1.46
CA ASP A 98 14.68 5.19 1.16
C ASP A 98 13.38 4.59 1.68
N VAL A 99 12.66 3.87 0.83
CA VAL A 99 11.42 3.18 1.18
C VAL A 99 11.58 1.69 0.94
N LEU A 100 11.15 0.90 1.91
CA LEU A 100 10.87 -0.52 1.77
C LEU A 100 9.39 -0.73 2.00
N VAL A 101 8.67 -1.33 1.06
CA VAL A 101 7.22 -1.57 1.19
C VAL A 101 6.83 -2.96 0.71
N GLU A 102 5.95 -3.62 1.45
CA GLU A 102 5.22 -4.82 1.00
C GLU A 102 3.73 -4.50 1.06
N PHE A 103 2.99 -4.78 -0.02
CA PHE A 103 1.55 -4.55 -0.06
C PHE A 103 0.82 -5.55 -0.94
N ALA A 104 -0.49 -5.65 -0.70
CA ALA A 104 -1.41 -6.41 -1.54
C ALA A 104 -2.80 -5.76 -1.55
N THR A 105 -3.45 -5.77 -2.71
CA THR A 105 -4.87 -5.44 -2.89
C THR A 105 -5.61 -6.69 -3.34
N TYR A 106 -6.88 -6.82 -2.98
CA TYR A 106 -7.69 -8.00 -3.19
C TYR A 106 -8.98 -7.65 -3.91
N ASP A 107 -9.30 -8.42 -4.94
CA ASP A 107 -10.55 -8.34 -5.70
C ASP A 107 -11.33 -9.64 -5.58
N TYR A 108 -12.60 -9.58 -5.94
CA TYR A 108 -13.46 -10.76 -6.02
C TYR A 108 -13.54 -11.29 -7.46
N ASP A 109 -13.24 -12.58 -7.64
CA ASP A 109 -13.48 -13.29 -8.90
C ASP A 109 -14.92 -13.83 -8.90
N PRO A 110 -15.85 -13.31 -9.73
CA PRO A 110 -17.23 -13.76 -9.75
C PRO A 110 -17.42 -15.16 -10.35
N ASN A 111 -16.47 -15.65 -11.16
CA ASN A 111 -16.54 -16.98 -11.76
C ASN A 111 -16.07 -18.03 -10.76
N ALA A 112 -14.92 -17.78 -10.12
CA ALA A 112 -14.35 -18.68 -9.12
C ALA A 112 -14.99 -18.53 -7.73
N LYS A 113 -15.72 -17.43 -7.50
CA LYS A 113 -16.38 -17.07 -6.24
C LYS A 113 -15.42 -16.95 -5.05
N ILE A 114 -14.23 -16.45 -5.30
CA ILE A 114 -13.18 -16.27 -4.30
C ILE A 114 -12.53 -14.90 -4.43
N PHE A 115 -12.00 -14.39 -3.32
CA PHE A 115 -11.09 -13.25 -3.39
C PHE A 115 -9.72 -13.71 -3.89
N TYR A 116 -9.05 -12.84 -4.65
CA TYR A 116 -7.70 -13.06 -5.14
C TYR A 116 -6.89 -11.77 -5.01
N SER A 117 -5.56 -11.89 -4.88
CA SER A 117 -4.68 -10.72 -4.85
C SER A 117 -4.54 -10.11 -6.24
N SER A 118 -5.02 -8.88 -6.41
CA SER A 118 -5.16 -8.16 -7.69
C SER A 118 -3.94 -7.33 -8.07
N LEU A 119 -3.26 -6.71 -7.11
CA LEU A 119 -1.94 -6.11 -7.28
C LEU A 119 -1.15 -6.29 -5.99
N ASN A 120 0.05 -6.85 -6.07
CA ASN A 120 0.88 -7.12 -4.91
C ASN A 120 2.38 -7.18 -5.25
N THR A 121 3.20 -7.17 -4.20
CA THR A 121 4.66 -7.30 -4.26
C THR A 121 5.15 -8.76 -4.13
N ASP A 122 4.27 -9.75 -4.30
CA ASP A 122 4.57 -11.20 -4.15
C ASP A 122 5.19 -11.59 -2.79
N LYS A 123 4.80 -10.89 -1.71
CA LYS A 123 5.39 -11.04 -0.35
C LYS A 123 6.89 -10.68 -0.29
N GLU A 124 7.40 -10.03 -1.33
CA GLU A 124 8.72 -9.43 -1.35
C GLU A 124 8.64 -7.94 -0.99
N THR A 125 9.75 -7.40 -0.50
CA THR A 125 9.88 -5.98 -0.20
C THR A 125 10.29 -5.23 -1.45
N LEU A 126 9.45 -4.27 -1.84
CA LEU A 126 9.73 -3.31 -2.91
C LEU A 126 10.61 -2.17 -2.36
N GLU A 127 11.75 -1.94 -3.00
CA GLU A 127 12.73 -0.91 -2.65
C GLU A 127 12.57 0.33 -3.53
N GLY A 128 12.46 1.51 -2.94
CA GLY A 128 12.35 2.73 -3.70
C GLY A 128 12.77 3.96 -2.91
N ASN A 129 12.39 5.12 -3.41
CA ASN A 129 12.55 6.39 -2.73
C ASN A 129 11.22 7.13 -2.66
N LEU A 130 11.02 7.96 -1.65
CA LEU A 130 9.91 8.91 -1.65
C LEU A 130 9.99 9.81 -2.88
N GLU A 131 8.86 9.97 -3.56
CA GLU A 131 8.75 10.91 -4.67
C GLU A 131 9.07 12.33 -4.18
N VAL A 132 9.93 13.06 -4.89
CA VAL A 132 10.13 14.49 -4.65
C VAL A 132 9.05 15.24 -5.42
N LYS A 133 8.06 15.76 -4.70
CA LYS A 133 6.99 16.63 -5.22
C LYS A 133 7.48 18.07 -5.35
N GLU A 134 6.62 18.93 -5.89
CA GLU A 134 6.92 20.34 -6.07
C GLU A 134 7.46 21.02 -4.80
N ARG A 135 8.41 21.95 -4.98
CA ARG A 135 9.06 22.70 -3.89
C ARG A 135 9.83 21.82 -2.89
N GLY A 136 10.26 20.63 -3.32
CA GLY A 136 11.11 19.74 -2.53
C GLY A 136 10.38 18.98 -1.42
N LYS A 137 9.04 18.97 -1.45
CA LYS A 137 8.26 18.18 -0.49
C LYS A 137 8.36 16.71 -0.87
N LEU A 138 8.56 15.84 0.12
CA LEU A 138 8.54 14.40 -0.11
C LEU A 138 7.09 13.89 -0.22
N GLY A 139 6.91 12.84 -1.01
CA GLY A 139 5.63 12.18 -1.30
C GLY A 139 5.10 11.36 -0.13
N VAL A 140 5.18 11.87 1.09
CA VAL A 140 4.62 11.24 2.28
C VAL A 140 3.83 12.26 3.08
N PHE A 141 2.66 11.87 3.56
CA PHE A 141 1.84 12.70 4.42
C PHE A 141 1.02 11.83 5.35
N VAL A 142 0.77 12.33 6.55
CA VAL A 142 -0.15 11.73 7.50
C VAL A 142 -1.04 12.81 8.11
N ALA A 143 -2.34 12.52 8.19
CA ALA A 143 -3.32 13.40 8.80
C ALA A 143 -3.11 13.53 10.31
N LYS A 144 -3.58 14.66 10.87
CA LYS A 144 -3.53 14.94 12.32
C LYS A 144 -4.84 14.62 13.04
N VAL A 145 -5.91 14.43 12.28
CA VAL A 145 -7.25 14.14 12.80
C VAL A 145 -7.63 12.72 12.37
N PRO A 146 -8.32 11.96 13.23
CA PRO A 146 -8.79 10.65 12.86
C PRO A 146 -9.92 10.75 11.84
N GLU A 147 -10.10 9.69 11.10
CA GLU A 147 -11.20 9.52 10.16
C GLU A 147 -12.44 9.02 10.89
N GLU A 148 -13.62 9.39 10.39
CA GLU A 148 -14.90 9.14 11.06
C GLU A 148 -15.72 8.02 10.40
N ASP A 149 -15.33 7.58 9.19
CA ASP A 149 -15.99 6.51 8.43
C ASP A 149 -15.86 5.15 9.14
N ILE A 150 -14.73 4.91 9.81
CA ILE A 150 -14.48 3.75 10.67
C ILE A 150 -14.34 4.25 12.12
N PRO A 151 -15.41 4.20 12.92
CA PRO A 151 -15.42 4.82 14.25
C PRO A 151 -14.55 4.07 15.26
N SER A 152 -14.24 2.79 15.01
CA SER A 152 -13.34 1.99 15.85
C SER A 152 -12.67 0.89 15.02
N PRO A 153 -11.34 0.73 15.12
CA PRO A 153 -10.41 1.56 15.90
C PRO A 153 -10.21 2.95 15.28
N ALA A 154 -9.77 3.91 16.10
CA ALA A 154 -9.36 5.22 15.59
C ALA A 154 -8.21 5.05 14.58
N ASN A 155 -8.36 5.66 13.41
CA ASN A 155 -7.45 5.49 12.30
C ASN A 155 -7.26 6.83 11.57
N TYR A 156 -6.14 6.97 10.86
CA TYR A 156 -5.73 8.24 10.26
C TYR A 156 -5.35 8.04 8.81
N PHE A 157 -5.79 8.95 7.94
CA PHE A 157 -5.36 8.97 6.56
C PHE A 157 -3.87 9.23 6.43
N SER A 158 -3.23 8.51 5.51
CA SER A 158 -1.85 8.67 5.10
C SER A 158 -1.75 8.47 3.60
N THR A 159 -0.80 9.14 2.96
CA THR A 159 -0.44 8.92 1.55
C THR A 159 1.06 8.70 1.44
N LEU A 160 1.45 7.79 0.55
CA LEU A 160 2.81 7.41 0.25
C LEU A 160 2.99 7.32 -1.26
N SER A 161 3.93 8.06 -1.82
CA SER A 161 4.29 8.04 -3.24
C SER A 161 5.76 7.65 -3.37
N ILE A 162 6.00 6.54 -4.05
CA ILE A 162 7.30 5.88 -4.13
C ILE A 162 7.75 5.83 -5.57
N VAL A 163 8.95 6.30 -5.86
CA VAL A 163 9.63 6.13 -7.15
C VAL A 163 10.62 4.99 -7.07
N ALA A 164 10.82 4.29 -8.20
CA ALA A 164 11.76 3.18 -8.26
C ALA A 164 13.21 3.65 -8.09
N ASN A 165 14.04 2.81 -7.48
CA ASN A 165 15.49 2.93 -7.52
C ASN A 165 16.06 2.31 -8.82
N ALA A 166 17.39 2.37 -9.00
CA ALA A 166 18.09 1.76 -10.14
C ALA A 166 18.24 0.24 -10.00
N LYS A 167 17.17 -0.45 -9.58
CA LYS A 167 17.06 -1.90 -9.44
C LYS A 167 15.75 -2.35 -10.07
N GLU A 168 15.82 -3.29 -11.01
CA GLU A 168 14.61 -3.90 -11.56
C GLU A 168 13.96 -4.80 -10.52
N GLN A 169 12.66 -4.61 -10.35
CA GLN A 169 11.79 -5.29 -9.40
C GLN A 169 10.47 -5.62 -10.09
N HIS A 170 9.64 -6.42 -9.42
CA HIS A 170 8.42 -6.93 -10.03
C HIS A 170 7.22 -6.77 -9.10
N LEU A 171 6.08 -6.51 -9.72
CA LEU A 171 4.76 -6.56 -9.12
C LEU A 171 3.96 -7.66 -9.82
N ILE A 172 3.05 -8.30 -9.10
CA ILE A 172 2.07 -9.20 -9.70
C ILE A 172 0.76 -8.45 -9.83
N SER A 173 0.27 -8.31 -11.05
CA SER A 173 -1.09 -7.87 -11.36
C SER A 173 -1.93 -9.06 -11.77
N ALA A 174 -3.16 -9.15 -11.29
CA ALA A 174 -4.09 -10.22 -11.64
C ALA A 174 -5.48 -9.64 -11.97
N SER A 175 -6.15 -10.24 -12.96
CA SER A 175 -7.52 -9.90 -13.34
C SER A 175 -8.55 -10.97 -12.93
N SER A 176 -8.07 -12.09 -12.39
CA SER A 176 -8.87 -13.16 -11.83
C SER A 176 -8.01 -14.04 -10.90
N ALA A 177 -8.61 -15.05 -10.28
CA ALA A 177 -7.85 -16.01 -9.48
C ALA A 177 -6.78 -16.80 -10.29
N SER A 178 -6.95 -16.90 -11.61
CA SER A 178 -6.10 -17.72 -12.49
C SER A 178 -5.30 -16.91 -13.52
N ILE A 179 -5.66 -15.65 -13.78
CA ILE A 179 -5.02 -14.81 -14.79
C ILE A 179 -4.12 -13.79 -14.07
N LYS A 180 -2.81 -14.02 -14.16
CA LYS A 180 -1.78 -13.20 -13.53
C LYS A 180 -0.79 -12.70 -14.58
N THR A 181 -0.18 -11.56 -14.31
CA THR A 181 0.85 -10.94 -15.15
C THR A 181 1.89 -10.31 -14.23
N VAL A 182 3.16 -10.54 -14.55
CA VAL A 182 4.27 -9.88 -13.87
C VAL A 182 4.51 -8.53 -14.53
N LEU A 183 4.45 -7.45 -13.76
CA LEU A 183 4.70 -6.10 -14.20
C LEU A 183 6.08 -5.64 -13.68
N PRO A 184 6.99 -5.18 -14.55
CA PRO A 184 8.27 -4.66 -14.12
C PRO A 184 8.12 -3.26 -13.51
N TRP A 185 8.90 -3.00 -12.47
CA TRP A 185 9.05 -1.68 -11.84
C TRP A 185 10.51 -1.46 -11.49
N GLY A 186 11.02 -0.25 -11.72
CA GLY A 186 12.44 0.04 -11.74
C GLY A 186 13.14 -0.42 -13.01
N VAL A 187 14.34 0.13 -13.24
CA VAL A 187 15.21 -0.24 -14.35
C VAL A 187 16.58 -0.59 -13.80
N GLU A 188 17.14 -1.69 -14.26
CA GLU A 188 18.55 -1.98 -14.04
C GLU A 188 19.36 -1.11 -15.01
N ILE A 189 20.25 -0.27 -14.46
CA ILE A 189 21.24 0.44 -15.28
C ILE A 189 22.40 -0.52 -15.49
N LEU A 190 22.51 -1.11 -16.67
CA LEU A 190 23.71 -1.84 -17.08
C LEU A 190 24.86 -0.84 -17.17
N ILE A 191 25.83 -0.95 -16.24
CA ILE A 191 27.09 -0.19 -16.23
C ILE A 191 28.15 -1.01 -16.96
#